data_AF-A0A7C6SJ91-F1
#
_entry.id   AF-A0A7C6SJ91-F1
#
_cell.length_a   1.000
_cell.length_b   1.000
_cell.length_c   1.000
_cell.angle_alpha   90.00
_cell.angle_beta   90.00
_cell.angle_gamma   90.00
#
_symmetry.space_group_name_H-M   'P 1'
#
loop_
_entity.id
_entity.type
_entity.pdbx_description
1 polymer ?
#
loop_
_entity_poly.entity_id
_entity_poly.type
_entity_poly.pdbx_seq_one_letter_code
_entity_poly.pdbx_strand_id
1 'polypeptide(L)'
;MNKKTKNLIGIISIVALVVLVIVMGFVYMKFGPQGIKGDKKIVVEVITSEDESKEFKINTDAEFLRQALDEKELIKGSDSDFGFFITTVNGYEAKVDNQEWWSITKSGEYLQYGVDDIAISDGDHYEITLMVGY
;
A
#
# COMPACT_ATOMS: atom_id res chain seq x y z
N MET A 1 14.78 1.17 46.07
CA MET A 1 14.86 2.13 44.93
C MET A 1 13.72 3.15 45.07
N ASN A 2 14.03 4.45 45.16
CA ASN A 2 13.04 5.46 45.56
C ASN A 2 12.10 5.86 44.39
N LYS A 3 10.91 6.40 44.71
CA LYS A 3 9.85 6.75 43.74
C LYS A 3 10.33 7.77 42.69
N LYS A 4 11.22 8.70 43.06
CA LYS A 4 11.83 9.67 42.13
C LYS A 4 12.75 9.01 41.12
N THR A 5 13.58 8.03 41.52
CA THR A 5 14.48 7.30 40.61
C THR A 5 13.69 6.47 39.60
N LYS A 6 12.58 5.83 40.02
CA LYS A 6 11.70 5.07 39.11
C LYS A 6 11.04 5.97 38.06
N ASN A 7 10.56 7.15 38.45
CA ASN A 7 9.96 8.12 37.52
C ASN A 7 11.00 8.68 36.53
N LEU A 8 12.23 8.96 37.00
CA LEU A 8 13.31 9.45 36.14
C LEU A 8 13.75 8.40 35.11
N ILE A 9 13.87 7.13 35.51
CA ILE A 9 14.18 6.02 34.58
C ILE A 9 13.08 5.87 33.54
N GLY A 10 11.80 5.94 33.94
CA GLY A 10 10.67 5.89 33.00
C GLY A 10 10.69 7.02 31.96
N ILE A 11 11.02 8.25 32.38
CA ILE A 11 11.14 9.39 31.46
C ILE A 11 12.30 9.19 30.47
N ILE A 12 13.46 8.73 30.94
CA ILE A 12 14.62 8.47 30.07
C ILE A 12 14.30 7.38 29.04
N SER A 13 13.62 6.30 29.46
CA SER A 13 13.19 5.23 28.55
C SER A 13 12.21 5.73 27.48
N ILE A 14 11.26 6.59 27.85
CA ILE A 14 10.31 7.19 26.88
C ILE A 14 11.05 8.10 25.90
N VAL A 15 11.95 8.95 26.38
CA VAL A 15 12.74 9.84 25.51
C VAL A 15 13.62 9.02 24.56
N ALA A 16 14.27 7.97 25.05
CA ALA A 16 15.08 7.08 24.20
C ALA A 16 14.23 6.38 23.12
N LEU A 17 13.01 5.94 23.45
CA LEU A 17 12.09 5.34 22.48
C LEU A 17 11.64 6.35 21.41
N VAL A 18 11.30 7.58 21.81
CA VAL A 18 10.93 8.65 20.86
C VAL A 18 12.09 8.95 19.91
N VAL A 19 13.31 9.04 20.42
CA VAL A 19 14.52 9.23 19.60
C VAL A 19 14.70 8.07 18.62
N LEU A 20 14.50 6.83 19.07
CA LEU A 20 14.60 5.65 18.20
C LEU A 20 13.58 5.67 17.06
N VAL A 21 12.32 6.01 17.35
CA VAL A 21 11.26 6.13 16.33
C VAL A 21 11.60 7.22 15.32
N ILE A 22 12.13 8.36 15.77
CA ILE A 22 12.58 9.45 14.87
C ILE A 22 13.71 8.95 13.96
N VAL A 23 14.71 8.25 14.51
CA VAL A 23 15.82 7.69 13.72
C VAL A 23 15.31 6.68 12.69
N MET A 24 14.40 5.78 13.09
CA MET A 24 13.78 4.82 12.17
C MET A 24 12.98 5.52 11.06
N GLY A 25 12.22 6.58 11.39
CA GLY A 25 11.53 7.40 10.40
C GLY A 25 12.48 8.05 9.40
N PHE A 26 13.62 8.58 9.87
CA PHE A 26 14.66 9.12 8.98
C PHE A 26 15.30 8.06 8.08
N VAL A 27 15.56 6.86 8.60
CA VAL A 27 16.06 5.73 7.81
C VAL A 27 15.04 5.34 6.74
N TYR A 28 13.76 5.20 7.11
CA TYR A 28 12.70 4.88 6.15
C TYR A 28 12.54 5.95 5.07
N MET A 29 12.57 7.24 5.43
CA MET A 29 12.52 8.33 4.43
C MET A 29 13.71 8.34 3.47
N LYS A 30 14.89 7.82 3.88
CA LYS A 30 16.09 7.80 3.04
C LYS A 30 16.23 6.52 2.21
N PHE A 31 15.86 5.38 2.78
CA PHE A 31 16.10 4.05 2.22
C PHE A 31 14.81 3.29 1.85
N GLY A 32 13.64 3.87 2.09
CA GLY A 32 12.36 3.33 1.65
C GLY A 32 12.21 3.37 0.11
N PRO A 33 11.12 2.81 -0.42
CA PRO A 33 10.87 2.79 -1.85
C PRO A 33 10.91 4.20 -2.42
N GLN A 34 11.80 4.45 -3.38
CA GLN A 34 11.85 5.71 -4.12
C GLN A 34 11.25 5.48 -5.49
N GLY A 35 10.01 5.93 -5.69
CA GLY A 35 9.43 5.99 -7.02
C GLY A 35 10.21 6.99 -7.87
N ILE A 36 10.52 6.61 -9.12
CA ILE A 36 11.23 7.48 -10.06
C ILE A 36 10.22 7.97 -11.09
N LYS A 37 10.05 9.30 -11.20
CA LYS A 37 9.25 9.91 -12.28
C LYS A 37 9.85 9.62 -13.64
N GLY A 38 8.99 9.39 -14.63
CA GLY A 38 9.36 9.11 -16.01
C GLY A 38 8.42 8.10 -16.65
N ASP A 39 8.44 8.04 -17.99
CA ASP A 39 7.51 7.26 -18.79
C ASP A 39 7.66 5.77 -18.47
N LYS A 40 6.63 5.22 -17.81
CA LYS A 40 6.55 3.82 -17.40
C LYS A 40 5.31 3.20 -17.99
N LYS A 41 5.46 1.96 -18.45
CA LYS A 41 4.36 1.11 -18.90
C LYS A 41 4.19 -0.01 -17.91
N ILE A 42 3.10 0.04 -17.16
CA ILE A 42 2.72 -1.03 -16.25
C ILE A 42 1.48 -1.74 -16.78
N VAL A 43 1.30 -2.97 -16.33
CA VAL A 43 0.10 -3.76 -16.59
C VAL A 43 -0.58 -4.01 -15.25
N VAL A 44 -1.89 -3.78 -15.21
CA VAL A 44 -2.74 -4.09 -14.06
C VAL A 44 -3.82 -5.05 -14.51
N GLU A 45 -3.81 -6.25 -13.96
CA GLU A 45 -4.85 -7.25 -14.17
C GLU A 45 -5.86 -7.18 -13.03
N VAL A 46 -7.14 -7.00 -13.35
CA VAL A 46 -8.22 -7.06 -12.35
C VAL A 46 -8.89 -8.42 -12.45
N ILE A 47 -8.88 -9.18 -11.35
CA ILE A 47 -9.38 -10.55 -11.27
C ILE A 47 -10.58 -10.57 -10.32
N THR A 48 -11.74 -11.01 -10.82
CA THR A 48 -12.97 -11.12 -10.02
C THR A 48 -13.31 -12.57 -9.70
N SER A 49 -14.30 -12.80 -8.84
CA SER A 49 -14.72 -14.13 -8.35
C SER A 49 -15.23 -15.10 -9.43
N GLU A 50 -15.54 -14.59 -10.63
CA GLU A 50 -15.98 -15.41 -11.77
C GLU A 50 -14.81 -15.84 -12.67
N ASP A 51 -13.56 -15.72 -12.18
CA ASP A 51 -12.32 -15.89 -12.97
C ASP A 51 -12.26 -14.99 -14.22
N GLU A 52 -13.12 -13.97 -14.29
CA GLU A 52 -13.00 -12.93 -15.29
C GLU A 52 -11.82 -12.05 -14.92
N SER A 53 -10.80 -12.09 -15.78
CA SER A 53 -9.65 -11.21 -15.72
C SER A 53 -9.69 -10.15 -16.81
N LYS A 54 -9.32 -8.93 -16.43
CA LYS A 54 -9.24 -7.80 -17.36
C LYS A 54 -7.93 -7.06 -17.17
N GLU A 55 -7.13 -7.03 -18.22
CA GLU A 55 -5.87 -6.30 -18.25
C GLU A 55 -6.06 -4.82 -18.63
N PHE A 56 -5.33 -3.97 -17.93
CA PHE A 56 -5.22 -2.54 -18.19
C PHE A 56 -3.75 -2.18 -18.38
N LYS A 57 -3.40 -1.68 -19.56
CA LYS A 57 -2.07 -1.14 -19.85
C LYS A 57 -2.06 0.35 -19.52
N ILE A 58 -1.22 0.73 -18.57
CA ILE A 58 -1.14 2.09 -18.06
C ILE A 58 0.22 2.67 -18.43
N ASN A 59 0.21 3.70 -19.27
CA ASN A 59 1.36 4.57 -19.48
C ASN A 59 1.24 5.74 -18.50
N THR A 60 2.23 5.94 -17.64
CA THR A 60 2.18 6.92 -16.55
C THR A 60 3.57 7.40 -16.16
N ASP A 61 3.64 8.62 -15.65
CA ASP A 61 4.84 9.18 -15.02
C ASP A 61 4.83 9.03 -13.48
N ALA A 62 3.77 8.42 -12.93
CA ALA A 62 3.56 8.22 -11.50
C ALA A 62 4.75 7.55 -10.80
N GLU A 63 4.95 7.88 -9.52
CA GLU A 63 5.98 7.27 -8.68
C GLU A 63 5.47 6.00 -8.00
N PHE A 64 4.19 6.01 -7.63
CA PHE A 64 3.53 4.94 -6.86
C PHE A 64 2.30 4.39 -7.57
N LEU A 65 1.95 3.14 -7.24
CA LEU A 65 0.88 2.40 -7.90
C LEU A 65 -0.47 3.11 -7.74
N ARG A 66 -0.76 3.65 -6.54
CA ARG A 66 -1.98 4.41 -6.30
C ARG A 66 -2.23 5.51 -7.33
N GLN A 67 -1.20 6.31 -7.60
CA GLN A 67 -1.29 7.43 -8.52
C GLN A 67 -1.62 6.95 -9.94
N ALA A 68 -0.96 5.88 -10.39
CA ALA A 68 -1.21 5.28 -11.70
C ALA A 68 -2.64 4.71 -11.85
N LEU A 69 -3.18 4.14 -10.77
CA LEU A 69 -4.56 3.60 -10.74
C LEU A 69 -5.60 4.74 -10.73
N ASP A 70 -5.35 5.81 -9.98
CA ASP A 70 -6.23 6.99 -9.91
C ASP A 70 -6.29 7.74 -11.24
N GLU A 71 -5.18 7.83 -12.00
CA GLU A 71 -5.16 8.41 -13.36
C GLU A 71 -6.11 7.71 -14.35
N LYS A 72 -6.44 6.44 -14.09
CA LYS A 72 -7.39 5.64 -14.89
C LYS A 72 -8.76 5.52 -14.23
N GLU A 73 -8.97 6.17 -13.09
CA GLU A 73 -10.15 5.99 -12.24
C GLU A 73 -10.43 4.50 -11.96
N LEU A 74 -9.37 3.68 -11.91
CA LEU A 74 -9.51 2.23 -11.85
C LEU A 74 -9.90 1.76 -10.45
N ILE A 75 -9.62 2.55 -9.41
CA ILE A 75 -9.94 2.22 -8.03
C ILE A 75 -10.72 3.33 -7.33
N LYS A 76 -11.49 2.94 -6.30
CA LYS A 76 -12.07 3.83 -5.29
C LYS A 76 -11.88 3.21 -3.92
N GLY A 77 -11.94 4.05 -2.89
CA GLY A 77 -11.68 3.65 -1.53
C GLY A 77 -11.64 4.84 -0.59
N SER A 78 -11.11 4.60 0.60
CA SER A 78 -10.96 5.62 1.65
C SER A 78 -9.63 5.48 2.35
N ASP A 79 -9.06 6.60 2.76
CA ASP A 79 -7.90 6.61 3.63
C ASP A 79 -8.23 5.99 5.00
N SER A 80 -7.28 5.23 5.55
CA SER A 80 -7.33 4.66 6.89
C SER A 80 -6.00 4.89 7.61
N ASP A 81 -5.96 4.59 8.91
CA ASP A 81 -4.71 4.66 9.70
C ASP A 81 -3.62 3.70 9.17
N PHE A 82 -3.98 2.74 8.34
CA PHE A 82 -3.09 1.73 7.75
C PHE A 82 -2.81 1.96 6.25
N GLY A 83 -3.19 3.12 5.71
CA GLY A 83 -3.10 3.45 4.29
C GLY A 83 -4.45 3.40 3.57
N PHE A 84 -4.44 3.58 2.26
CA PHE A 84 -5.67 3.58 1.46
C PHE A 84 -6.30 2.20 1.36
N PHE A 85 -7.55 2.11 1.82
CA PHE A 85 -8.36 0.91 1.73
C PHE A 85 -9.20 0.92 0.45
N ILE A 86 -8.93 -0.01 -0.45
CA ILE A 86 -9.63 -0.13 -1.74
C ILE A 86 -10.99 -0.82 -1.53
N THR A 87 -12.06 -0.14 -1.91
CA THR A 87 -13.44 -0.67 -1.84
C THR A 87 -13.97 -1.08 -3.21
N THR A 88 -13.47 -0.46 -4.28
CA THR A 88 -13.96 -0.67 -5.64
C THR A 88 -12.81 -0.74 -6.63
N VAL A 89 -12.85 -1.69 -7.56
CA VAL A 89 -11.89 -1.82 -8.66
C VAL A 89 -12.63 -2.03 -9.96
N ASN A 90 -12.32 -1.24 -10.99
CA ASN A 90 -12.99 -1.25 -12.30
C ASN A 90 -14.54 -1.20 -12.19
N GLY A 91 -15.05 -0.46 -11.21
CA GLY A 91 -16.49 -0.33 -10.94
C GLY A 91 -17.11 -1.47 -10.13
N TYR A 92 -16.36 -2.53 -9.80
CA TYR A 92 -16.82 -3.62 -8.95
C TYR A 92 -16.54 -3.32 -7.49
N GLU A 93 -17.59 -3.23 -6.68
CA GLU A 93 -17.50 -2.97 -5.24
C GLU A 93 -17.44 -4.27 -4.44
N ALA A 94 -16.44 -4.38 -3.56
CA ALA A 94 -16.30 -5.52 -2.67
C ALA A 94 -17.37 -5.47 -1.58
N LYS A 95 -18.10 -6.57 -1.38
CA LYS A 95 -19.15 -6.69 -0.38
C LYS A 95 -18.60 -7.16 0.95
N VAL A 96 -18.54 -6.24 1.92
CA VAL A 96 -18.12 -6.54 3.30
C VAL A 96 -18.96 -7.65 3.93
N ASP A 97 -20.27 -7.69 3.67
CA ASP A 97 -21.18 -8.74 4.17
C ASP A 97 -20.81 -10.15 3.68
N ASN A 98 -20.17 -10.24 2.51
CA ASN A 98 -19.65 -11.49 1.94
C ASN A 98 -18.19 -11.75 2.33
N GLN A 99 -17.59 -10.90 3.16
CA GLN A 99 -16.15 -10.92 3.46
C GLN A 99 -15.29 -10.76 2.21
N GLU A 100 -15.75 -9.96 1.25
CA GLU A 100 -14.99 -9.67 0.03
C GLU A 100 -14.00 -8.52 0.28
N TRP A 101 -12.79 -8.65 -0.29
CA TRP A 101 -11.76 -7.62 -0.23
C TRP A 101 -10.82 -7.68 -1.44
N TRP A 102 -10.17 -6.56 -1.76
CA TRP A 102 -9.23 -6.48 -2.88
C TRP A 102 -7.80 -6.73 -2.41
N SER A 103 -7.18 -7.80 -2.92
CA SER A 103 -5.78 -8.14 -2.71
C SER A 103 -4.92 -7.63 -3.86
N ILE A 104 -3.76 -7.06 -3.57
CA ILE A 104 -2.79 -6.63 -4.59
C ILE A 104 -1.56 -7.55 -4.54
N THR A 105 -1.19 -8.10 -5.69
CA THR A 105 0.07 -8.83 -5.90
C THR A 105 0.87 -8.19 -7.02
N LYS A 106 2.16 -8.52 -7.09
CA LYS A 106 3.05 -8.12 -8.19
C LYS A 106 3.68 -9.37 -8.78
N SER A 107 3.41 -9.64 -10.06
CA SER A 107 3.88 -10.86 -10.75
C SER A 107 3.56 -12.13 -9.97
N GLY A 108 2.39 -12.19 -9.33
CA GLY A 108 1.94 -13.31 -8.49
C GLY A 108 2.55 -13.37 -7.08
N GLU A 109 3.41 -12.44 -6.69
CA GLU A 109 3.96 -12.35 -5.33
C GLU A 109 3.16 -11.39 -4.45
N TYR A 110 2.95 -11.78 -3.18
CA TYR A 110 2.28 -10.93 -2.19
C TYR A 110 3.11 -9.70 -1.85
N LEU A 111 2.43 -8.55 -1.81
CA LEU A 111 3.02 -7.30 -1.38
C LEU A 111 2.76 -7.09 0.12
N GLN A 112 3.77 -6.55 0.80
CA GLN A 112 3.67 -6.19 2.23
C GLN A 112 3.26 -4.73 2.45
N TYR A 113 3.07 -3.98 1.36
CA TYR A 113 2.84 -2.54 1.37
C TYR A 113 1.42 -2.24 0.88
N GLY A 114 0.82 -1.18 1.43
CA GLY A 114 -0.41 -0.63 0.91
C GLY A 114 -0.20 0.00 -0.47
N VAL A 115 -1.29 0.22 -1.20
CA VAL A 115 -1.24 0.71 -2.60
C VAL A 115 -0.52 2.06 -2.76
N ASP A 116 -0.51 2.87 -1.71
CA ASP A 116 0.15 4.18 -1.68
C ASP A 116 1.69 4.09 -1.63
N ASP A 117 2.23 2.98 -1.11
CA ASP A 117 3.66 2.80 -0.85
C ASP A 117 4.35 1.88 -1.88
N ILE A 118 3.61 1.33 -2.84
CA ILE A 118 4.16 0.49 -3.90
C ILE A 118 4.78 1.38 -4.98
N ALA A 119 6.10 1.53 -4.96
CA ALA A 119 6.83 2.17 -6.05
C ALA A 119 6.73 1.34 -7.34
N ILE A 120 6.44 2.01 -8.47
CA ILE A 120 6.29 1.36 -9.77
C ILE A 120 7.52 1.56 -10.67
N SER A 121 7.81 0.56 -11.49
CA SER A 121 8.87 0.53 -12.50
C SER A 121 8.32 0.18 -13.89
N ASP A 122 9.04 0.55 -14.94
CA ASP A 122 8.67 0.17 -16.30
C ASP A 122 8.67 -1.35 -16.46
N GLY A 123 7.60 -1.89 -17.07
CA GLY A 123 7.38 -3.32 -17.25
C GLY A 123 6.77 -4.05 -16.05
N ASP A 124 6.42 -3.35 -14.97
CA ASP A 124 5.78 -3.99 -13.83
C ASP A 124 4.40 -4.56 -14.18
N HIS A 125 4.08 -5.71 -13.58
CA HIS A 125 2.80 -6.39 -13.66
C HIS A 125 2.19 -6.50 -12.26
N TYR A 126 0.97 -6.01 -12.11
CA TYR A 126 0.21 -6.08 -10.86
C TYR A 126 -1.09 -6.81 -11.07
N GLU A 127 -1.51 -7.57 -10.08
CA GLU A 127 -2.82 -8.22 -10.06
C GLU A 127 -3.63 -7.66 -8.89
N ILE A 128 -4.89 -7.29 -9.15
CA ILE A 128 -5.85 -6.83 -8.15
C ILE A 128 -7.00 -7.82 -8.12
N THR A 129 -6.99 -8.70 -7.13
CA THR A 129 -7.86 -9.87 -7.04
C THR A 129 -8.94 -9.68 -5.98
N LEU A 130 -10.20 -9.96 -6.34
CA LEU A 130 -11.31 -10.01 -5.40
C LEU A 130 -11.25 -11.32 -4.61
N MET A 131 -10.85 -11.21 -3.35
CA MET A 131 -10.75 -12.32 -2.41
C MET A 131 -12.03 -12.43 -1.58
N VAL A 132 -12.33 -13.63 -1.09
CA VAL A 132 -13.45 -13.92 -0.18
C VAL A 132 -12.90 -14.61 1.08
N GLY A 133 -13.24 -14.09 2.25
CA GLY A 133 -12.78 -14.62 3.55
C GLY A 133 -11.49 -13.98 4.06
N TYR A 134 -10.91 -14.55 5.14
CA TYR A 134 -9.70 -14.07 5.83
C TYR A 134 -8.69 -15.18 6.05
#